data_AF-A0A226UIX3-F1
#
_entry.id   AF-A0A226UIX3-F1
#
_cell.length_a   1.000
_cell.length_b   1.000
_cell.length_c   1.000
_cell.angle_alpha   90.00
_cell.angle_beta   90.00
_cell.angle_gamma   90.00
#
_symmetry.space_group_name_H-M   'P 1'
#
loop_
_entity.id
_entity.type
_entity.pdbx_description
1 polymer ?
#
loop_
_entity_poly.entity_id
_entity_poly.type
_entity_poly.pdbx_seq_one_letter_code
_entity_poly.pdbx_strand_id
1 'polypeptide(L)'
;MEPIFSLIRLKNLVKNEQFVLVNRKAKHATPVTKELVKLIVADLSINDFVKVDKDRAFPSEYVWVYETTFGVKYYIKFKFKNDYTLVLFISFHEALY
;
A
#
# COMPACT_ATOMS: atom_id res chain seq x y z
N MET A 1 -1.22 13.39 8.44
CA MET A 1 -1.65 13.47 7.03
C MET A 1 -3.04 12.87 6.97
N GLU A 2 -4.01 13.54 6.35
CA GLU A 2 -5.37 13.00 6.19
C GLU A 2 -5.41 11.84 5.16
N PRO A 3 -6.36 10.89 5.27
CA PRO A 3 -6.47 9.77 4.35
C PRO A 3 -6.57 10.14 2.86
N ILE A 4 -7.26 11.23 2.54
CA ILE A 4 -7.38 11.68 1.14
C ILE A 4 -6.04 12.17 0.57
N PHE A 5 -5.24 12.91 1.36
CA PHE A 5 -3.91 13.36 0.94
C PHE A 5 -2.92 12.20 0.84
N SER A 6 -3.05 11.22 1.73
CA SER A 6 -2.31 9.95 1.67
C SER A 6 -2.60 9.21 0.35
N LEU A 7 -3.86 9.06 -0.02
CA LEU A 7 -4.24 8.41 -1.27
C LEU A 7 -3.67 9.12 -2.50
N ILE A 8 -3.81 10.46 -2.56
CA ILE A 8 -3.25 11.26 -3.66
C ILE A 8 -1.73 11.07 -3.74
N ARG A 9 -1.05 11.10 -2.58
CA ARG A 9 0.41 10.91 -2.53
C ARG A 9 0.81 9.51 -2.96
N LEU A 10 0.12 8.47 -2.48
CA LEU A 10 0.32 7.08 -2.86
C LEU A 10 0.22 6.91 -4.38
N LYS A 11 -0.87 7.40 -4.99
CA LYS A 11 -1.08 7.31 -6.44
C LYS A 11 0.04 7.98 -7.23
N ASN A 12 0.43 9.19 -6.82
CA ASN A 12 1.51 9.93 -7.49
C ASN A 12 2.86 9.18 -7.42
N LEU A 13 3.24 8.67 -6.25
CA LEU A 13 4.51 7.97 -6.08
C LEU A 13 4.52 6.63 -6.85
N VAL A 14 3.42 5.89 -6.83
CA VAL A 14 3.32 4.61 -7.57
C VAL A 14 3.36 4.83 -9.09
N LYS A 15 2.68 5.87 -9.58
CA LYS A 15 2.75 6.28 -10.98
C LYS A 15 4.18 6.59 -11.44
N ASN A 16 4.96 7.22 -10.56
CA ASN A 16 6.37 7.57 -10.82
C ASN A 16 7.37 6.45 -10.48
N GLU A 17 6.90 5.23 -10.20
CA GLU A 17 7.74 4.09 -9.81
C GLU A 17 8.54 4.31 -8.51
N GLN A 18 8.12 5.26 -7.67
CA GLN A 18 8.74 5.59 -6.39
C GLN A 18 8.18 4.68 -5.28
N PHE A 19 8.28 3.37 -5.49
CA PHE A 19 7.83 2.39 -4.52
C PHE A 19 8.69 1.12 -4.49
N VAL A 20 8.68 0.47 -3.34
CA VAL A 20 9.37 -0.81 -3.11
C VAL A 20 8.38 -1.80 -2.51
N LEU A 21 8.42 -3.03 -3.02
CA LEU A 21 7.68 -4.16 -2.47
C LEU A 21 8.61 -4.92 -1.51
N VAL A 22 8.21 -5.06 -0.25
CA VAL A 22 8.94 -5.90 0.69
C VAL A 22 8.75 -7.37 0.30
N ASN A 23 9.83 -8.04 -0.08
CA ASN A 23 9.82 -9.49 -0.29
C ASN A 23 9.60 -10.20 1.04
N ARG A 24 8.37 -10.63 1.30
CA ARG A 24 8.08 -11.52 2.43
C ARG A 24 8.39 -12.96 2.05
N LYS A 25 9.11 -13.67 2.93
CA LYS A 25 9.41 -15.11 2.80
C LYS A 25 8.19 -16.02 3.00
N ALA A 26 7.00 -15.47 3.25
CA ALA A 26 5.80 -16.24 3.53
C ALA A 26 5.26 -16.86 2.24
N LYS A 27 5.13 -18.19 2.19
CA LYS A 27 4.71 -18.97 1.01
C LYS A 27 3.38 -18.53 0.38
N HIS A 28 2.50 -17.89 1.15
CA HIS A 28 1.17 -17.45 0.71
C HIS A 28 1.13 -16.02 0.18
N ALA A 29 2.21 -15.26 0.28
CA ALA A 29 2.29 -13.94 -0.33
C ALA A 29 2.70 -14.11 -1.79
N THR A 30 1.72 -14.38 -2.67
CA THR A 30 1.95 -14.34 -4.11
C THR A 30 2.50 -12.96 -4.44
N PRO A 31 3.72 -12.84 -5.02
CA PRO A 31 4.31 -11.54 -5.29
C PRO A 31 3.51 -10.84 -6.39
N VAL A 32 2.80 -9.77 -6.02
CA VAL A 32 2.12 -8.88 -6.96
C VAL A 32 3.21 -8.20 -7.81
N THR A 33 3.07 -8.25 -9.14
CA THR A 33 4.02 -7.60 -10.05
C THR A 33 3.95 -6.08 -9.90
N LYS A 34 5.02 -5.36 -10.27
CA LYS A 34 5.02 -3.89 -10.22
C LYS A 34 3.93 -3.30 -11.11
N GLU A 35 3.65 -3.92 -12.24
CA GLU A 35 2.59 -3.53 -13.17
C GLU A 35 1.22 -3.66 -12.51
N LEU A 36 0.96 -4.77 -11.82
CA LEU A 36 -0.30 -4.99 -11.14
C LEU A 36 -0.50 -4.04 -9.95
N VAL A 37 0.58 -3.73 -9.21
CA VAL A 37 0.55 -2.69 -8.17
C VAL A 37 0.11 -1.35 -8.74
N LYS A 38 0.66 -0.94 -9.90
CA LYS A 38 0.27 0.33 -10.55
C LYS A 38 -1.22 0.36 -10.90
N LEU A 39 -1.74 -0.73 -11.46
CA LEU A 39 -3.15 -0.82 -11.86
C LEU A 39 -4.07 -0.73 -10.64
N ILE A 40 -3.82 -1.55 -9.62
CA ILE A 40 -4.66 -1.58 -8.41
C ILE A 40 -4.61 -0.23 -7.68
N VAL A 41 -3.42 0.36 -7.52
CA VAL A 41 -3.28 1.66 -6.84
C VAL A 41 -3.94 2.79 -7.63
N ALA A 42 -3.90 2.74 -8.97
CA ALA A 42 -4.61 3.73 -9.79
C ALA A 42 -6.12 3.68 -9.57
N ASP A 43 -6.67 2.48 -9.35
CA ASP A 43 -8.11 2.24 -9.12
C ASP A 43 -8.57 2.58 -7.69
N LEU A 44 -7.67 2.53 -6.70
CA LEU A 44 -8.00 2.80 -5.28
C LEU A 44 -8.82 4.09 -5.08
N SER A 45 -9.87 4.00 -4.29
CA SER A 45 -10.68 5.12 -3.83
C SER A 45 -10.45 5.37 -2.35
N ILE A 46 -11.02 6.47 -1.84
CA ILE A 46 -10.99 6.74 -0.41
C ILE A 46 -11.87 5.76 0.38
N ASN A 47 -12.85 5.13 -0.26
CA ASN A 47 -13.74 4.16 0.38
C ASN A 47 -13.03 2.82 0.67
N ASP A 48 -11.92 2.55 -0.02
CA ASP A 48 -11.07 1.39 0.22
C ASP A 48 -10.15 1.59 1.45
N PHE A 49 -10.13 2.79 2.04
CA PHE A 49 -9.34 3.08 3.23
C PHE A 49 -9.93 2.37 4.45
N VAL A 50 -9.14 1.51 5.07
CA VAL A 50 -9.56 0.78 6.28
C VAL A 50 -9.13 1.56 7.52
N LYS A 51 -7.83 1.86 7.63
CA LYS A 51 -7.27 2.55 8.80
C LYS A 51 -5.84 3.02 8.60
N VAL A 52 -5.41 3.87 9.53
CA VAL A 52 -4.01 4.25 9.74
C VAL A 52 -3.61 3.93 11.18
N ASP A 53 -2.48 3.24 11.36
CA ASP A 53 -1.93 2.88 12.66
C ASP A 53 -0.52 3.47 12.82
N LYS A 54 -0.09 3.76 14.05
CA LYS A 54 1.33 4.04 14.32
C LYS A 54 2.16 2.77 14.14
N ASP A 55 3.32 2.86 13.51
CA ASP A 55 4.26 1.75 13.46
C ASP A 55 4.83 1.52 14.87
N ARG A 56 4.53 0.35 15.46
CA ARG A 56 4.97 0.02 16.82
C ARG A 56 6.50 -0.03 16.96
N ALA A 57 7.20 -0.37 15.87
CA ALA A 57 8.66 -0.40 15.86
C ALA A 57 9.27 0.99 15.61
N PHE A 58 8.51 1.91 15.00
CA PHE A 58 8.96 3.24 14.62
C PHE A 58 7.86 4.27 14.94
N PRO A 59 7.80 4.80 16.17
CA PRO A 59 6.65 5.59 16.63
C PRO A 59 6.34 6.88 15.84
N SER A 60 7.31 7.37 15.07
CA SER A 60 7.17 8.51 14.15
C SER A 60 6.62 8.13 12.78
N GLU A 61 6.48 6.84 12.47
CA GLU A 61 5.99 6.34 11.20
C GLU A 61 4.54 5.85 11.32
N TYR A 62 3.81 6.01 10.22
CA TYR A 62 2.43 5.58 10.12
C TYR A 62 2.31 4.50 9.06
N VAL A 63 1.47 3.52 9.35
CA VAL A 63 1.15 2.41 8.47
C VAL A 63 -0.28 2.56 8.01
N TRP A 64 -0.43 2.59 6.69
CA TRP A 64 -1.68 2.79 5.99
C TRP A 64 -2.20 1.44 5.50
N VAL A 65 -3.50 1.19 5.71
CA VAL A 65 -4.17 -0.05 5.32
C VAL A 65 -5.35 0.26 4.42
N TYR A 66 -5.37 -0.41 3.28
CA TYR A 66 -6.47 -0.40 2.31
C TYR A 66 -6.92 -1.82 2.00
N GLU A 67 -8.20 -1.98 1.73
CA GLU A 67 -8.79 -3.19 1.19
C GLU A 67 -9.66 -2.81 0.00
N THR A 68 -9.38 -3.39 -1.16
CA THR A 68 -10.07 -3.06 -2.41
C THR A 68 -10.42 -4.30 -3.21
N THR A 69 -11.38 -4.18 -4.12
CA THR A 69 -11.77 -5.27 -5.03
C THR A 69 -11.37 -4.92 -6.46
N PHE A 70 -10.33 -5.57 -6.96
CA PHE A 70 -9.85 -5.44 -8.34
C PHE A 70 -9.90 -6.82 -9.00
N GLY A 71 -11.08 -7.23 -9.43
CA GLY A 71 -11.40 -8.62 -9.81
C GLY A 71 -11.49 -9.57 -8.59
N VAL A 72 -10.47 -9.54 -7.74
CA VAL A 72 -10.43 -10.20 -6.42
C VAL A 72 -10.16 -9.18 -5.32
N LYS A 73 -10.39 -9.55 -4.06
CA LYS A 73 -10.07 -8.68 -2.91
C LYS A 73 -8.57 -8.62 -2.68
N TYR A 74 -8.03 -7.43 -2.47
CA TYR A 74 -6.62 -7.19 -2.15
C TYR A 74 -6.49 -6.53 -0.78
N TYR A 75 -5.53 -7.02 0.00
CA TYR A 75 -5.06 -6.39 1.23
C TYR A 75 -3.77 -5.62 0.95
N ILE A 76 -3.78 -4.32 1.23
CA ILE A 76 -2.68 -3.41 0.95
C ILE A 76 -2.26 -2.73 2.24
N LYS A 77 -0.98 -2.89 2.60
CA LYS A 77 -0.36 -2.29 3.77
C LYS A 77 0.94 -1.62 3.38
N PHE A 78 1.07 -0.33 3.64
CA PHE A 78 2.27 0.42 3.26
C PHE A 78 2.62 1.52 4.25
N LYS A 79 3.82 2.07 4.09
CA LYS A 79 4.24 3.29 4.76
C LYS A 79 4.99 4.21 3.81
N PHE A 80 4.95 5.50 4.12
CA PHE A 80 5.77 6.49 3.46
C PHE A 80 7.17 6.53 4.12
N LYS A 81 8.20 6.68 3.29
CA LYS A 81 9.61 6.79 3.67
C LYS A 81 10.23 8.02 3.05
N ASN A 82 11.40 8.41 3.58
CA ASN A 82 12.21 9.53 3.09
C ASN A 82 11.37 10.81 2.91
N ASP A 83 10.78 11.30 4.00
CA ASP A 83 9.92 12.49 3.98
C ASP A 83 8.80 12.42 2.94
N TYR A 84 8.11 11.28 2.90
CA TYR A 84 7.01 11.01 1.99
C TYR A 84 7.40 10.96 0.51
N THR A 85 8.66 10.72 0.15
CA THR A 85 9.10 10.61 -1.26
C THR A 85 9.16 9.18 -1.78
N LEU A 86 8.99 8.18 -0.91
CA LEU A 86 9.00 6.76 -1.28
C LEU A 86 7.86 6.02 -0.60
N VAL A 87 7.24 5.07 -1.30
CA VAL A 87 6.28 4.12 -0.72
C VAL A 87 6.96 2.79 -0.47
N LEU A 88 6.88 2.29 0.77
CA LEU A 88 7.26 0.93 1.10
C LEU A 88 6.00 0.09 1.31
N PHE A 89 5.68 -0.79 0.37
CA PHE A 89 4.62 -1.78 0.52
C PHE A 89 5.10 -2.89 1.44
N ILE A 90 4.54 -2.91 2.65
CA ILE A 90 4.81 -3.90 3.70
C ILE A 90 4.04 -5.19 3.42
N SER A 91 2.82 -5.08 2.86
CA SER A 91 2.01 -6.21 2.39
C SER A 91 1.20 -5.75 1.18
N PHE A 92 1.19 -6.57 0.15
CA PHE A 92 0.35 -6.37 -1.02
C PHE A 92 0.07 -7.77 -1.58
N HIS A 93 -1.14 -8.29 -1.33
CA HIS A 93 -1.53 -9.63 -1.77
C HIS A 93 -3.06 -9.73 -1.84
N GLU A 94 -3.54 -10.75 -2.52
CA GLU A 94 -4.95 -11.14 -2.48
C GLU A 94 -5.36 -11.46 -1.03
N ALA A 95 -6.56 -11.05 -0.63
CA ALA A 95 -7.10 -11.37 0.67
C ALA A 95 -7.54 -12.84 0.69
N LEU A 96 -6.90 -13.66 1.52
CA LEU A 96 -7.32 -15.04 1.75
C LEU A 96 -8.54 -15.02 2.67
N TYR A 97 -9.72 -15.26 2.09
CA TYR A 97 -10.96 -15.55 2.82
C TYR A 97 -11.23 -17.05 2.79
#